data_AF-A0A0R2XMX5-F1
#
_entry.id   AF-A0A0R2XMX5-F1
#
_cell.length_a   1.000
_cell.length_b   1.000
_cell.length_c   1.000
_cell.angle_alpha   90.00
_cell.angle_beta   90.00
_cell.angle_gamma   90.00
#
_symmetry.space_group_name_H-M   'P 1'
#
loop_
_entity.id
_entity.type
_entity.pdbx_description
1 polymer ?
#
loop_
_entity_poly.entity_id
_entity_poly.type
_entity_poly.pdbx_seq_one_letter_code
_entity_poly.pdbx_strand_id
1 'polypeptide(L)'
;MSQEFYISGVDFDHSISVMDREQIDMLLMIDDGDDDSTSLVRELFELFQRESSEKFKSLDAVCEANDIEALRKIAHFVAGSAGNLGLARLSGFYRGIEQAIDNGTLTDLAQCAAPIQTAFREACEAFAAEFSV
;
A
#
# COMPACT_ATOMS: atom_id res chain seq x y z
N MET A 1 -1.02 19.49 1.69
CA MET A 1 -0.99 19.46 0.20
C MET A 1 -0.79 18.01 -0.18
N SER A 2 -1.87 17.26 -0.40
CA SER A 2 -1.79 15.84 -0.75
C SER A 2 -1.45 15.73 -2.23
N GLN A 3 -0.24 15.29 -2.55
CA GLN A 3 0.17 15.06 -3.93
C GLN A 3 -0.61 13.87 -4.48
N GLU A 4 -1.28 14.08 -5.61
CA GLU A 4 -1.95 13.01 -6.34
C GLU A 4 -0.88 12.09 -6.92
N PHE A 5 -0.79 10.83 -6.44
CA PHE A 5 -0.01 9.81 -7.12
C PHE A 5 -0.75 9.40 -8.39
N TYR A 6 -0.46 10.11 -9.48
CA TYR A 6 -1.04 9.83 -10.78
C TYR A 6 -0.14 8.87 -11.55
N ILE A 7 -0.69 7.72 -11.92
CA ILE A 7 -0.09 6.81 -12.91
C ILE A 7 -1.02 6.80 -14.12
N SER A 8 -0.49 7.07 -15.31
CA SER A 8 -1.28 7.06 -16.53
C SER A 8 -1.94 5.68 -16.72
N GLY A 9 -3.26 5.66 -16.85
CA GLY A 9 -4.03 4.42 -17.06
C GLY A 9 -4.44 3.68 -15.79
N VAL A 10 -4.03 4.17 -14.61
CA VAL A 10 -4.49 3.69 -13.31
C VAL A 10 -5.56 4.65 -12.78
N ASP A 11 -6.76 4.11 -12.60
CA ASP A 11 -7.87 4.81 -11.95
C ASP A 11 -8.21 4.06 -10.66
N PHE A 12 -8.42 4.79 -9.57
CA PHE A 12 -8.84 4.22 -8.31
C PHE A 12 -9.76 5.20 -7.58
N ASP A 13 -10.61 4.69 -6.71
CA ASP A 13 -11.59 5.51 -6.02
C ASP A 13 -10.91 6.47 -5.02
N HIS A 14 -10.88 7.75 -5.38
CA HIS A 14 -10.31 8.82 -4.56
C HIS A 14 -11.20 9.22 -3.37
N SER A 15 -12.44 8.71 -3.29
CA SER A 15 -13.32 8.88 -2.14
C SER A 15 -13.01 7.89 -1.01
N ILE A 16 -12.15 6.90 -1.25
CA ILE A 16 -11.69 5.95 -0.23
C ILE A 16 -10.97 6.71 0.90
N SER A 17 -11.43 6.47 2.12
CA SER A 17 -10.77 6.95 3.34
C SER A 17 -9.31 6.48 3.40
N VAL A 18 -8.41 7.33 3.90
CA VAL A 18 -6.98 6.97 4.05
C VAL A 18 -6.83 5.69 4.88
N MET A 19 -7.63 5.57 5.94
CA MET A 19 -7.67 4.41 6.81
C MET A 19 -9.10 3.90 7.00
N ASP A 20 -9.24 2.58 7.09
CA ASP A 20 -10.44 1.89 7.51
C ASP A 20 -10.40 1.69 9.03
N ARG A 21 -11.19 2.50 9.72
CA ARG A 21 -11.28 2.48 11.19
C ARG A 21 -11.84 1.18 11.72
N GLU A 22 -12.82 0.59 11.03
CA GLU A 22 -13.45 -0.65 11.49
C GLU A 22 -12.45 -1.82 11.46
N GLN A 23 -11.64 -1.89 10.40
CA GLN A 23 -10.56 -2.88 10.32
C GLN A 23 -9.49 -2.69 11.39
N ILE A 24 -9.07 -1.45 11.63
CA ILE A 24 -8.07 -1.16 12.66
C ILE A 24 -8.61 -1.47 14.06
N ASP A 25 -9.85 -1.07 14.35
CA ASP A 25 -10.51 -1.38 15.62
C ASP A 25 -10.62 -2.89 15.84
N MET A 26 -10.90 -3.67 14.79
CA MET A 26 -10.89 -5.13 14.86
C MET A 26 -9.51 -5.68 15.24
N LEU A 27 -8.43 -5.15 14.65
CA LEU A 27 -7.06 -5.54 15.02
C LEU A 27 -6.75 -5.20 16.48
N LEU A 28 -7.16 -4.01 16.95
CA LEU A 28 -6.97 -3.57 18.34
C LEU A 28 -7.77 -4.42 19.33
N MET A 29 -8.94 -4.95 18.95
CA MET A 29 -9.74 -5.83 19.80
C MET A 29 -9.19 -7.27 19.92
N ILE A 30 -8.34 -7.70 18.99
CA ILE A 30 -7.67 -9.02 19.07
C ILE A 30 -6.56 -8.98 20.15
N ASP A 31 -6.03 -7.80 20.46
CA ASP A 31 -4.99 -7.57 21.47
C ASP A 31 -5.61 -7.49 22.89
N ASP A 32 -6.27 -8.57 23.32
CA ASP A 32 -7.02 -8.68 24.60
C ASP A 32 -6.09 -8.87 25.83
N GLY A 33 -4.85 -8.39 25.75
CA GLY A 33 -3.79 -8.54 26.76
C GLY A 33 -3.38 -7.20 27.38
N ASP A 34 -3.33 -7.16 28.72
CA ASP A 34 -3.02 -6.00 29.57
C ASP A 34 -1.94 -5.03 29.01
N ASP A 35 -2.33 -3.74 28.99
CA ASP A 35 -1.53 -2.50 29.03
C ASP A 35 -0.91 -1.91 27.75
N ASP A 36 -0.95 -2.57 26.58
CA ASP A 36 -0.55 -1.90 25.33
C ASP A 36 -1.28 -2.42 24.09
N SER A 37 -2.57 -2.12 23.97
CA SER A 37 -3.44 -2.47 22.83
C SER A 37 -2.93 -1.99 21.46
N THR A 38 -1.84 -1.21 21.41
CA THR A 38 -1.18 -0.76 20.17
C THR A 38 0.00 -1.65 19.76
N SER A 39 0.39 -2.62 20.59
CA SER A 39 1.55 -3.48 20.38
C SER A 39 1.40 -4.36 19.15
N LEU A 40 0.24 -5.04 19.01
CA LEU A 40 -0.04 -5.86 17.84
C LEU A 40 -0.06 -5.04 16.56
N VAL A 41 -0.68 -3.85 16.60
CA VAL A 41 -0.75 -2.95 15.44
C VAL A 41 0.64 -2.46 15.03
N ARG A 42 1.50 -2.14 16.00
CA ARG A 42 2.90 -1.78 15.74
C ARG A 42 3.66 -2.93 15.10
N GLU A 43 3.54 -4.15 15.62
CA GLU A 43 4.21 -5.33 15.05
C GLU A 43 3.78 -5.61 13.61
N LEU A 44 2.46 -5.57 13.35
CA LEU A 44 1.91 -5.74 12.00
C LEU A 44 2.38 -4.64 11.05
N PHE A 45 2.45 -3.40 11.53
CA PHE A 45 2.95 -2.27 10.74
C PHE A 45 4.44 -2.40 10.43
N GLU A 46 5.27 -2.79 11.40
CA GLU A 46 6.70 -3.05 11.18
C GLU A 46 6.92 -4.20 10.19
N LEU A 47 6.14 -5.27 10.30
CA LEU A 47 6.16 -6.39 9.37
C LEU A 47 5.79 -5.95 7.96
N PHE A 48 4.68 -5.20 7.83
CA PHE A 48 4.22 -4.62 6.56
C PHE A 48 5.30 -3.74 5.92
N GLN A 49 5.91 -2.84 6.70
CA GLN A 49 6.97 -1.96 6.22
C GLN A 49 8.18 -2.74 5.72
N ARG A 50 8.64 -3.72 6.51
CA ARG A 50 9.79 -4.54 6.16
C ARG A 50 9.54 -5.34 4.88
N GLU A 51 8.45 -6.09 4.82
CA GLU A 51 8.17 -6.96 3.67
C GLU A 51 7.91 -6.18 2.39
N SER A 52 7.17 -5.06 2.47
CA SER A 52 6.92 -4.20 1.31
C SER A 52 8.21 -3.52 0.83
N SER A 53 9.05 -3.05 1.74
CA SER A 53 10.35 -2.44 1.40
C SER A 53 11.28 -3.44 0.69
N GLU A 54 11.31 -4.70 1.11
CA GLU A 54 12.07 -5.74 0.42
C GLU A 54 11.58 -5.95 -1.02
N LYS A 55 10.27 -5.89 -1.27
CA LYS A 55 9.72 -5.95 -2.64
C LYS A 55 10.13 -4.73 -3.47
N PHE A 56 10.12 -3.54 -2.88
CA PHE A 56 10.46 -2.30 -3.60
C PHE A 56 11.93 -2.20 -4.00
N LYS A 57 12.85 -2.95 -3.38
CA LYS A 57 14.25 -3.05 -3.85
C LYS A 57 14.37 -3.52 -5.31
N SER A 58 13.39 -4.27 -5.79
CA SER A 58 13.32 -4.76 -7.17
C SER A 58 12.43 -3.91 -8.08
N LEU A 59 11.72 -2.91 -7.55
CA LEU A 59 10.70 -2.15 -8.29
C LEU A 59 11.30 -1.37 -9.46
N ASP A 60 12.45 -0.71 -9.26
CA ASP A 60 13.10 0.06 -10.32
C ASP A 60 13.52 -0.86 -11.47
N ALA A 61 14.14 -2.00 -11.16
CA ALA A 61 14.53 -3.00 -12.16
C ALA A 61 13.31 -3.60 -12.90
N VAL A 62 12.21 -3.83 -12.19
CA VAL A 62 10.93 -4.31 -12.79
C VAL A 62 10.36 -3.26 -13.74
N CYS A 63 10.38 -1.98 -13.36
CA CYS A 63 9.90 -0.89 -14.20
C CYS A 63 10.79 -0.67 -15.43
N GLU A 64 12.12 -0.72 -15.26
CA GLU A 64 13.09 -0.61 -16.36
C GLU A 64 12.98 -1.77 -17.36
N ALA A 65 12.73 -2.98 -16.87
CA ALA A 65 12.50 -4.17 -17.70
C ALA A 65 11.09 -4.20 -18.32
N ASN A 66 10.22 -3.24 -17.97
CA ASN A 66 8.80 -3.22 -18.31
C ASN A 66 8.08 -4.56 -17.98
N ASP A 67 8.46 -5.19 -16.85
CA ASP A 67 7.94 -6.49 -16.41
C ASP A 67 6.58 -6.31 -15.71
N ILE A 68 5.53 -6.27 -16.52
CA ILE A 68 4.14 -6.12 -16.10
C ILE A 68 3.73 -7.19 -15.08
N GLU A 69 4.16 -8.44 -15.26
CA GLU A 69 3.76 -9.55 -14.38
C GLU A 69 4.42 -9.42 -13.00
N ALA A 70 5.70 -9.05 -12.95
CA ALA A 70 6.40 -8.79 -11.70
C ALA A 70 5.80 -7.58 -10.97
N LEU A 71 5.45 -6.50 -11.70
CA LEU A 71 4.78 -5.35 -11.09
C LEU A 71 3.44 -5.74 -10.48
N ARG A 72 2.62 -6.52 -11.20
CA ARG A 72 1.33 -7.01 -10.71
C ARG A 72 1.49 -7.79 -9.40
N LYS A 73 2.53 -8.63 -9.29
CA LYS A 73 2.83 -9.39 -8.06
C LYS A 73 3.20 -8.47 -6.89
N ILE A 74 3.98 -7.42 -7.13
CA ILE A 74 4.31 -6.40 -6.11
C ILE A 74 3.02 -5.70 -5.68
N ALA A 75 2.21 -5.24 -6.63
CA ALA A 75 0.96 -4.54 -6.35
C ALA A 75 -0.01 -5.42 -5.55
N HIS A 76 -0.21 -6.67 -5.96
CA HIS A 76 -1.05 -7.63 -5.26
C HIS A 76 -0.64 -7.83 -3.80
N PHE A 77 0.66 -8.02 -3.58
CA PHE A 77 1.21 -8.22 -2.25
C PHE A 77 0.95 -7.00 -1.35
N VAL A 78 1.31 -5.79 -1.82
CA VAL A 78 1.15 -4.58 -1.02
C VAL A 78 -0.33 -4.24 -0.82
N ALA A 79 -1.19 -4.46 -1.83
CA ALA A 79 -2.64 -4.27 -1.72
C ALA A 79 -3.26 -5.12 -0.61
N GLY A 80 -2.91 -6.42 -0.56
CA GLY A 80 -3.38 -7.34 0.46
C GLY A 80 -2.91 -6.95 1.85
N SER A 81 -1.62 -6.70 2.01
CA SER A 81 -1.05 -6.34 3.31
C SER A 81 -1.56 -4.98 3.82
N ALA A 82 -1.68 -3.99 2.94
CA ALA A 82 -2.27 -2.69 3.26
C ALA A 82 -3.74 -2.81 3.68
N GLY A 83 -4.52 -3.65 2.99
CA GLY A 83 -5.93 -3.88 3.33
C GLY A 83 -6.09 -4.55 4.70
N ASN A 84 -5.22 -5.51 5.03
CA ASN A 84 -5.23 -6.17 6.34
C ASN A 84 -4.95 -5.19 7.48
N LEU A 85 -4.04 -4.23 7.29
CA LEU A 85 -3.70 -3.19 8.28
C LEU A 85 -4.75 -2.06 8.36
N GLY A 86 -5.72 -2.02 7.44
CA GLY A 86 -6.69 -0.93 7.33
C GLY A 86 -6.18 0.29 6.57
N LEU A 87 -5.06 0.21 5.84
CA LEU A 87 -4.61 1.26 4.91
C LEU A 87 -5.44 1.25 3.62
N ALA A 88 -6.73 1.57 3.73
CA ALA A 88 -7.72 1.36 2.68
C ALA A 88 -7.39 2.10 1.38
N ARG A 89 -6.99 3.37 1.46
CA ARG A 89 -6.63 4.15 0.25
C ARG A 89 -5.40 3.58 -0.45
N LEU A 90 -4.40 3.13 0.31
CA LEU A 90 -3.21 2.50 -0.26
C LEU A 90 -3.57 1.19 -0.95
N SER A 91 -4.38 0.35 -0.28
CA SER A 91 -4.88 -0.90 -0.85
C SER A 91 -5.66 -0.66 -2.14
N GLY A 92 -6.54 0.35 -2.16
CA GLY A 92 -7.30 0.77 -3.34
C GLY A 92 -6.41 1.21 -4.50
N PHE A 93 -5.36 2.01 -4.23
CA PHE A 93 -4.40 2.43 -5.25
C PHE A 93 -3.68 1.24 -5.89
N TYR A 94 -3.16 0.30 -5.09
CA TYR A 94 -2.47 -0.88 -5.64
C TYR A 94 -3.42 -1.82 -6.39
N ARG A 95 -4.67 -1.96 -5.95
CA ARG A 95 -5.70 -2.68 -6.71
C ARG A 95 -6.02 -1.99 -8.04
N GLY A 96 -6.01 -0.66 -8.07
CA GLY A 96 -6.12 0.11 -9.30
C GLY A 96 -4.99 -0.22 -10.28
N ILE A 97 -3.75 -0.40 -9.80
CA ILE A 97 -2.62 -0.85 -10.62
C ILE A 97 -2.87 -2.25 -11.17
N GLU A 98 -3.28 -3.21 -10.32
CA GLU A 98 -3.62 -4.57 -10.77
C GLU A 98 -4.70 -4.55 -11.86
N GLN A 99 -5.75 -3.75 -11.66
CA GLN A 99 -6.85 -3.64 -12.59
C GLN A 99 -6.42 -2.97 -13.91
N ALA A 100 -5.55 -1.96 -13.86
CA ALA A 100 -5.00 -1.33 -15.05
C ALA A 100 -4.12 -2.28 -15.87
N ILE A 101 -3.36 -3.14 -15.19
CA ILE A 101 -2.60 -4.23 -15.82
C ILE A 101 -3.55 -5.23 -16.48
N ASP A 102 -4.55 -5.72 -15.73
CA ASP A 102 -5.49 -6.73 -16.20
C ASP A 102 -6.35 -6.23 -17.37
N ASN A 103 -6.67 -4.93 -17.40
CA ASN A 103 -7.39 -4.28 -18.49
C ASN A 103 -6.49 -3.88 -19.67
N GLY A 104 -5.16 -4.00 -19.53
CA GLY A 104 -4.19 -3.57 -20.54
C GLY A 104 -4.13 -2.04 -20.74
N THR A 105 -4.58 -1.25 -19.77
CA THR A 105 -4.45 0.22 -19.80
C THR A 105 -3.10 0.68 -19.28
N LEU A 106 -2.43 -0.14 -18.45
CA LEU A 106 -1.05 0.09 -18.02
C LEU A 106 -0.09 -0.81 -18.81
N THR A 107 0.55 -0.23 -19.82
CA THR A 107 1.49 -0.94 -20.73
C THR A 107 2.93 -0.46 -20.63
N ASP A 108 3.15 0.70 -20.02
CA ASP A 108 4.46 1.34 -19.86
C ASP A 108 4.72 1.63 -18.38
N LEU A 109 5.76 1.00 -17.83
CA LEU A 109 6.14 1.10 -16.43
C LEU A 109 7.20 2.17 -16.15
N ALA A 110 7.73 2.85 -17.17
CA ALA A 110 8.87 3.77 -17.03
C ALA A 110 8.65 4.88 -15.99
N GLN A 111 7.40 5.26 -15.73
CA GLN A 111 7.02 6.31 -14.76
C GLN A 111 6.24 5.76 -13.55
N CYS A 112 6.18 4.44 -13.37
CA CYS A 112 5.39 3.83 -12.29
C CYS A 112 6.13 3.76 -10.95
N ALA A 113 7.46 3.60 -10.96
CA ALA A 113 8.23 3.36 -9.73
C ALA A 113 8.06 4.48 -8.68
N ALA A 114 8.23 5.74 -9.09
CA ALA A 114 8.18 6.88 -8.18
C ALA A 114 6.79 7.11 -7.56
N PRO A 115 5.67 7.12 -8.31
CA PRO A 115 4.33 7.20 -7.73
C PRO A 115 4.03 6.05 -6.77
N ILE A 116 4.45 4.82 -7.10
CA ILE A 116 4.24 3.63 -6.26
C ILE A 116 4.95 3.78 -4.91
N GLN A 117 6.24 4.14 -4.92
CA GLN A 117 7.01 4.32 -3.69
C GLN A 117 6.49 5.50 -2.86
N THR A 118 6.05 6.57 -3.53
CA THR A 118 5.54 7.77 -2.86
C THR A 118 4.20 7.50 -2.19
N ALA A 119 3.29 6.77 -2.85
CA ALA A 119 2.02 6.33 -2.26
C ALA A 119 2.23 5.49 -0.98
N PHE A 120 3.16 4.54 -1.05
CA PHE A 120 3.52 3.72 0.11
C PHE A 120 4.09 4.56 1.26
N ARG A 121 5.06 5.44 0.98
CA ARG A 121 5.68 6.29 2.00
C ARG A 121 4.65 7.18 2.69
N GLU A 122 3.80 7.88 1.95
CA GLU A 122 2.79 8.77 2.55
C GLU A 122 1.77 7.99 3.39
N ALA A 123 1.39 6.78 2.98
CA ALA A 123 0.51 5.94 3.78
C ALA A 123 1.17 5.47 5.09
N CYS A 124 2.46 5.09 5.04
CA CYS A 124 3.23 4.75 6.24
C CYS A 124 3.38 5.96 7.17
N GLU A 125 3.68 7.14 6.65
CA GLU A 125 3.78 8.38 7.43
C GLU A 125 2.45 8.74 8.09
N ALA A 126 1.34 8.62 7.36
CA ALA A 126 0.00 8.85 7.91
C ALA A 126 -0.33 7.87 9.05
N PHE A 127 0.01 6.59 8.87
CA PHE A 127 -0.19 5.56 9.89
C PHE A 127 0.65 5.81 11.15
N ALA A 128 1.94 6.07 10.96
CA ALA A 128 2.88 6.41 12.03
C ALA A 128 2.41 7.63 12.84
N ALA A 129 1.95 8.67 12.15
CA ALA A 129 1.45 9.88 12.80
C ALA A 129 0.18 9.62 13.63
N GLU A 130 -0.66 8.69 13.21
CA GLU A 130 -1.93 8.42 13.88
C GLU A 130 -1.78 7.51 15.11
N PHE A 131 -0.96 6.48 15.02
CA PHE A 131 -0.74 5.52 16.10
C PHE A 131 0.50 5.85 16.95
N SER A 132 1.20 6.95 16.65
CA SER A 132 2.48 7.31 17.29
C SER A 132 3.51 6.17 17.22
N VAL A 133 3.54 5.47 16.08
CA VAL A 133 4.41 4.31 15.83
C VAL A 133 5.64 4.62 15.02
#